data_AF-A0A847Q0I0-F1
#
_entry.id   AF-A0A847Q0I0-F1
#
_cell.length_a   1.000
_cell.length_b   1.000
_cell.length_c   1.000
_cell.angle_alpha   90.00
_cell.angle_beta   90.00
_cell.angle_gamma   90.00
#
_symmetry.space_group_name_H-M   'P 1'
#
loop_
_entity.id
_entity.type
_entity.pdbx_description
1 polymer ?
#
loop_
_entity_poly.entity_id
_entity_poly.type
_entity_poly.pdbx_seq_one_letter_code
_entity_poly.pdbx_strand_id
1 'polypeptide(L)'
;MKCLAAVLLALALAFAADQNGAEAQGQETAVPPSSDDISITMLNTWQALYASHILGLEYRDDVGDILFVSNLNNKIFIADPDDGAQLGSIDRPAGMYGFDVAWDGTEYYVNGWSTSAIYHGTGGGWTSFTNPAGTNGRGMAFDGAQLWESNSSAGAYTFNTDGTGALACALPGINLQISGLATFPLPTENQPCGLMVTCYNQPTFYFYTYNGSSITPIGSAPCPTTVTQSLGLTYSQTRDTFFWSYVYGGAYYVAELDIEMGAALEKDTWGNIKTQF
;
A
#
# COMPACT_ATOMS: atom_id res chain seq x y z
N MET A 1 -52.78 -5.61 33.21
CA MET A 1 -52.05 -6.35 32.14
C MET A 1 -51.80 -5.33 31.03
N LYS A 2 -50.55 -4.85 30.90
CA LYS A 2 -49.63 -5.16 29.79
C LYS A 2 -50.13 -4.54 28.46
N CYS A 3 -49.46 -3.64 27.75
CA CYS A 3 -48.04 -3.36 27.60
C CYS A 3 -47.82 -1.88 27.20
N LEU A 4 -46.81 -1.24 27.80
CA LEU A 4 -46.21 0.00 27.33
C LEU A 4 -45.26 -0.36 26.18
N ALA A 5 -45.54 0.05 24.95
CA ALA A 5 -44.63 -0.15 23.83
C ALA A 5 -43.57 0.97 23.84
N ALA A 6 -42.38 0.64 24.33
CA ALA A 6 -41.21 1.49 24.18
C ALA A 6 -40.68 1.37 22.74
N VAL A 7 -40.80 2.45 21.97
CA VAL A 7 -40.12 2.57 20.68
C VAL A 7 -38.67 2.96 20.97
N LEU A 8 -37.76 1.98 20.96
CA LEU A 8 -36.32 2.25 20.89
C LEU A 8 -36.01 2.76 19.48
N LEU A 9 -35.73 4.07 19.38
CA LEU A 9 -35.06 4.63 18.22
C LEU A 9 -33.59 4.23 18.32
N ALA A 10 -33.21 3.12 17.70
CA ALA A 10 -31.81 2.83 17.45
C ALA A 10 -31.33 3.78 16.35
N LEU A 11 -30.62 4.84 16.74
CA LEU A 11 -29.78 5.62 15.84
C LEU A 11 -28.66 4.70 15.36
N ALA A 12 -28.90 3.99 14.27
CA ALA A 12 -27.81 3.43 13.47
C ALA A 12 -27.07 4.62 12.86
N LEU A 13 -26.00 5.05 13.51
CA LEU A 13 -24.95 5.81 12.84
C LEU A 13 -24.33 4.85 11.82
N ALA A 14 -24.92 4.81 10.63
CA ALA A 14 -24.22 4.32 9.45
C ALA A 14 -23.07 5.31 9.24
N PHE A 15 -21.88 4.95 9.70
CA PHE A 15 -20.68 5.50 9.09
C PHE A 15 -20.74 5.05 7.64
N ALA A 16 -21.19 5.94 6.76
CA ALA A 16 -20.83 5.85 5.38
C ALA A 16 -19.32 6.00 5.37
N ALA A 17 -18.60 4.87 5.45
CA ALA A 17 -17.24 4.84 4.94
C ALA A 17 -17.34 5.48 3.56
N ASP A 18 -16.57 6.55 3.31
CA ASP A 18 -16.48 7.01 1.93
C ASP A 18 -16.05 5.78 1.10
N GLN A 19 -16.44 5.71 -0.16
CA GLN A 19 -16.13 4.52 -0.96
C GLN A 19 -14.61 4.29 -1.08
N ASN A 20 -13.82 5.28 -0.65
CA ASN A 20 -12.36 5.31 -0.61
C ASN A 20 -11.78 4.78 0.70
N GLY A 21 -12.66 4.37 1.63
CA GLY A 21 -12.35 3.84 2.94
C GLY A 21 -11.71 4.86 3.85
N ALA A 22 -11.90 6.17 3.66
CA ALA A 22 -11.41 7.17 4.59
C ALA A 22 -12.02 6.96 5.98
N GLU A 23 -11.16 6.93 7.00
CA GLU A 23 -11.54 6.80 8.41
C GLU A 23 -11.45 8.19 9.08
N ALA A 24 -12.04 8.33 10.27
CA ALA A 24 -11.95 9.57 11.03
C ALA A 24 -10.48 9.94 11.28
N GLN A 25 -10.13 11.23 11.16
CA GLN A 25 -8.74 11.68 11.26
C GLN A 25 -8.16 11.38 12.66
N GLY A 26 -7.13 10.54 12.70
CA GLY A 26 -6.22 10.44 13.85
C GLY A 26 -5.32 11.69 13.95
N GLN A 27 -4.79 11.97 15.13
CA GLN A 27 -3.78 13.02 15.31
C GLN A 27 -2.37 12.45 15.21
N GLU A 28 -1.47 13.19 14.56
CA GLU A 28 -0.03 12.95 14.62
C GLU A 28 0.48 13.22 16.04
N THR A 29 1.21 12.28 16.62
CA THR A 29 1.84 12.48 17.94
C THR A 29 3.36 12.55 17.88
N ALA A 30 3.99 12.06 16.79
CA ALA A 30 5.41 12.24 16.47
C ALA A 30 5.71 11.66 15.07
N VAL A 31 5.67 12.49 14.01
CA VAL A 31 6.18 12.09 12.68
C VAL A 31 7.68 11.83 12.79
N PRO A 32 8.23 10.76 12.17
CA PRO A 32 9.66 10.68 11.92
C PRO A 32 10.17 12.02 11.39
N PRO A 33 11.25 12.58 11.94
CA PRO A 33 11.69 13.92 11.56
C PRO A 33 11.82 14.00 10.05
N SER A 34 11.28 15.08 9.47
CA SER A 34 11.53 15.42 8.08
C SER A 34 13.04 15.43 7.89
N SER A 35 13.52 14.71 6.88
CA SER A 35 14.94 14.67 6.58
C SER A 35 15.18 15.47 5.31
N ASP A 36 16.01 16.51 5.41
CA ASP A 36 16.49 17.25 4.23
C ASP A 36 17.33 16.35 3.30
N ASP A 37 17.72 15.16 3.78
CA ASP A 37 18.46 14.17 3.01
C ASP A 37 17.56 13.26 2.15
N ILE A 38 16.22 13.38 2.19
CA ILE A 38 15.35 12.58 1.31
C ILE A 38 14.76 13.47 0.24
N SER A 39 15.13 13.23 -1.02
CA SER A 39 14.58 13.92 -2.18
C SER A 39 13.74 12.99 -3.04
N ILE A 40 12.60 13.49 -3.51
CA ILE A 40 11.64 12.72 -4.31
C ILE A 40 11.41 13.47 -5.61
N THR A 41 11.69 12.82 -6.73
CA THR A 41 11.48 13.34 -8.07
C THR A 41 10.35 12.58 -8.74
N MET A 42 9.36 13.30 -9.26
CA MET A 42 8.29 12.72 -10.06
C MET A 42 8.79 12.53 -11.49
N LEU A 43 8.99 11.29 -11.91
CA LEU A 43 9.51 10.94 -13.25
C LEU A 43 8.40 10.93 -14.29
N ASN A 44 7.23 10.41 -13.91
CA ASN A 44 6.10 10.24 -14.80
C ASN A 44 4.79 10.37 -14.03
N THR A 45 3.70 10.69 -14.73
CA THR A 45 2.36 10.74 -14.17
C THR A 45 1.33 10.48 -15.26
N TRP A 46 0.39 9.59 -14.97
CA TRP A 46 -0.71 9.27 -15.87
C TRP A 46 -2.02 9.06 -15.11
N GLN A 47 -3.12 9.06 -15.86
CA GLN A 47 -4.45 8.70 -15.39
C GLN A 47 -4.94 7.47 -16.15
N ALA A 48 -5.51 6.51 -15.44
CA ALA A 48 -6.24 5.41 -16.06
C ALA A 48 -7.73 5.76 -16.16
N LEU A 49 -8.13 6.45 -17.24
CA LEU A 49 -9.51 6.93 -17.43
C LEU A 49 -10.58 5.80 -17.51
N TYR A 50 -10.15 4.56 -17.75
CA TYR A 50 -11.01 3.38 -17.74
C TYR A 50 -11.28 2.85 -16.32
N ALA A 51 -10.55 3.34 -15.33
CA ALA A 51 -10.67 2.94 -13.94
C ALA A 51 -11.28 4.06 -13.11
N SER A 52 -12.19 3.68 -12.23
CA SER A 52 -12.68 4.49 -11.14
C SER A 52 -12.03 3.98 -9.88
N HIS A 53 -11.54 4.88 -9.04
CA HIS A 53 -11.09 4.51 -7.70
C HIS A 53 -9.85 3.62 -7.65
N ILE A 54 -8.74 4.16 -8.13
CA ILE A 54 -7.43 3.50 -8.16
C ILE A 54 -6.87 3.51 -6.73
N LEU A 55 -6.78 2.35 -6.10
CA LEU A 55 -6.27 2.18 -4.73
C LEU A 55 -4.86 1.61 -4.79
N GLY A 56 -4.63 0.47 -4.12
CA GLY A 56 -3.38 -0.24 -4.06
C GLY A 56 -2.79 -0.59 -5.42
N LEU A 57 -1.46 -0.70 -5.44
CA LEU A 57 -0.63 -0.87 -6.62
C LEU A 57 0.28 -2.08 -6.42
N GLU A 58 0.60 -2.77 -7.51
CA GLU A 58 1.68 -3.76 -7.51
C GLU A 58 2.41 -3.75 -8.85
N TYR A 59 3.72 -3.54 -8.85
CA TYR A 59 4.54 -3.69 -10.05
C TYR A 59 5.06 -5.12 -10.14
N ARG A 60 4.79 -5.80 -11.25
CA ARG A 60 5.25 -7.18 -11.46
C ARG A 60 6.56 -7.18 -12.22
N ASP A 61 7.68 -7.23 -11.50
CA ASP A 61 9.01 -7.19 -12.11
C ASP A 61 9.30 -8.33 -13.11
N ASP A 62 8.65 -9.48 -12.96
CA ASP A 62 8.74 -10.61 -13.88
C ASP A 62 7.95 -10.43 -15.18
N VAL A 63 6.99 -9.50 -15.20
CA VAL A 63 6.11 -9.23 -16.35
C VAL A 63 6.37 -7.85 -16.98
N GLY A 64 6.75 -6.86 -16.19
CA GLY A 64 6.95 -5.47 -16.60
C GLY A 64 5.67 -4.64 -16.69
N ASP A 65 4.62 -5.01 -15.95
CA ASP A 65 3.37 -4.26 -15.89
C ASP A 65 2.98 -3.89 -14.45
N ILE A 66 2.03 -2.95 -14.33
CA ILE A 66 1.51 -2.52 -13.05
C ILE A 66 0.06 -2.99 -12.87
N LEU A 67 -0.21 -3.59 -11.73
CA LEU A 67 -1.54 -3.90 -11.25
C LEU A 67 -2.05 -2.74 -10.40
N PHE A 68 -3.36 -2.51 -10.46
CA PHE A 68 -3.99 -1.69 -9.44
C PHE A 68 -5.43 -2.08 -9.17
N VAL A 69 -5.84 -1.95 -7.91
CA VAL A 69 -7.22 -2.18 -7.50
C VAL A 69 -8.08 -1.00 -7.94
N SER A 70 -9.13 -1.29 -8.70
CA SER A 70 -10.17 -0.32 -9.04
C SER A 70 -11.46 -0.70 -8.31
N ASN A 71 -11.72 -0.01 -7.21
CA ASN A 71 -12.76 -0.44 -6.27
C ASN A 71 -14.17 -0.37 -6.87
N LEU A 72 -14.50 0.72 -7.56
CA LEU A 72 -15.84 0.92 -8.13
C LEU A 72 -16.09 0.11 -9.39
N ASN A 73 -15.04 -0.28 -10.12
CA ASN A 73 -15.17 -1.21 -11.23
C ASN A 73 -15.20 -2.68 -10.77
N ASN A 74 -14.87 -2.96 -9.50
CA ASN A 74 -14.68 -4.30 -8.96
C ASN A 74 -13.66 -5.14 -9.76
N LYS A 75 -12.55 -4.50 -10.15
CA LYS A 75 -11.48 -5.11 -10.96
C LYS A 75 -10.13 -4.86 -10.34
N ILE A 76 -9.19 -5.74 -10.65
CA ILE A 76 -7.77 -5.41 -10.65
C ILE A 76 -7.43 -5.14 -12.11
N PHE A 77 -6.99 -3.93 -12.45
CA PHE A 77 -6.54 -3.63 -13.80
C PHE A 77 -5.06 -3.95 -13.94
N ILE A 78 -4.68 -4.32 -15.15
CA ILE A 78 -3.29 -4.49 -15.58
C ILE A 78 -3.03 -3.37 -16.58
N ALA A 79 -1.99 -2.58 -16.34
CA ALA A 79 -1.69 -1.39 -17.12
C ALA A 79 -0.23 -1.33 -17.52
N ASP A 80 0.00 -0.61 -18.62
CA ASP A 80 1.33 -0.19 -19.02
C ASP A 80 1.82 0.87 -18.00
N PRO A 81 2.98 0.67 -17.35
CA PRO A 81 3.51 1.60 -16.36
C PRO A 81 3.95 2.95 -16.96
N ASP A 82 4.19 3.04 -18.27
CA ASP A 82 4.72 4.25 -18.92
C ASP A 82 3.62 5.25 -19.28
N ASP A 83 2.41 4.78 -19.61
CA ASP A 83 1.30 5.66 -20.00
C ASP A 83 -0.06 5.33 -19.36
N GLY A 84 -0.12 4.27 -18.55
CA GLY A 84 -1.34 3.80 -17.91
C GLY A 84 -2.30 3.10 -18.84
N ALA A 85 -1.94 2.78 -20.10
CA ALA A 85 -2.81 2.11 -21.04
C ALA A 85 -3.27 0.74 -20.51
N GLN A 86 -4.55 0.41 -20.71
CA GLN A 86 -5.09 -0.85 -20.22
C GLN A 86 -4.54 -2.04 -21.02
N LEU A 87 -3.82 -2.94 -20.36
CA LEU A 87 -3.34 -4.20 -20.93
C LEU A 87 -4.31 -5.36 -20.64
N GLY A 88 -5.04 -5.29 -19.53
CA GLY A 88 -5.97 -6.32 -19.12
C GLY A 88 -6.73 -6.00 -17.84
N SER A 89 -7.49 -6.98 -17.35
CA SER A 89 -8.15 -6.89 -16.04
C SER A 89 -8.48 -8.26 -15.49
N ILE A 90 -8.52 -8.36 -14.17
CA ILE A 90 -8.92 -9.55 -13.41
C ILE A 90 -10.18 -9.22 -12.61
N ASP A 91 -11.13 -10.16 -12.58
CA ASP A 91 -12.28 -10.07 -11.70
C ASP A 91 -11.88 -10.28 -10.24
N ARG A 92 -12.32 -9.39 -9.36
CA ARG A 92 -12.09 -9.52 -7.92
C ARG A 92 -12.97 -10.62 -7.31
N PRO A 93 -12.60 -11.17 -6.13
CA PRO A 93 -13.46 -12.10 -5.41
C PRO A 93 -14.88 -11.54 -5.22
N ALA A 94 -15.89 -12.38 -5.40
CA ALA A 94 -17.28 -11.92 -5.31
C ALA A 94 -17.63 -11.45 -3.88
N GLY A 95 -18.29 -10.30 -3.76
CA GLY A 95 -18.76 -9.75 -2.48
C GLY A 95 -17.66 -9.15 -1.61
N MET A 96 -16.49 -8.89 -2.17
CA MET A 96 -15.31 -8.45 -1.43
C MET A 96 -14.90 -7.02 -1.79
N TYR A 97 -14.56 -6.23 -0.77
CA TYR A 97 -13.92 -4.92 -0.86
C TYR A 97 -12.51 -5.03 -0.29
N GLY A 98 -11.51 -4.53 -0.99
CA GLY A 98 -10.10 -4.65 -0.66
C GLY A 98 -9.35 -3.44 -1.18
N PHE A 99 -8.21 -3.16 -0.55
CA PHE A 99 -7.45 -1.96 -0.84
C PHE A 99 -6.34 -2.23 -1.83
N ASP A 100 -5.63 -3.35 -1.68
CA ASP A 100 -4.41 -3.60 -2.42
C ASP A 100 -4.32 -5.03 -2.94
N VAL A 101 -3.34 -5.24 -3.81
CA VAL A 101 -2.96 -6.50 -4.42
C VAL A 101 -1.46 -6.69 -4.25
N ALA A 102 -1.00 -7.92 -4.00
CA ALA A 102 0.39 -8.32 -4.10
C ALA A 102 0.55 -9.48 -5.08
N TRP A 103 1.75 -9.65 -5.65
CA TRP A 103 2.09 -10.72 -6.58
C TRP A 103 3.29 -11.50 -6.07
N ASP A 104 3.14 -12.82 -5.89
CA ASP A 104 4.25 -13.67 -5.42
C ASP A 104 5.06 -14.33 -6.55
N GLY A 105 4.77 -13.98 -7.80
CA GLY A 105 5.29 -14.67 -9.00
C GLY A 105 4.40 -15.79 -9.53
N THR A 106 3.36 -16.19 -8.78
CA THR A 106 2.45 -17.29 -9.16
C THR A 106 0.98 -16.92 -9.00
N GLU A 107 0.60 -16.32 -7.87
CA GLU A 107 -0.75 -15.95 -7.51
C GLU A 107 -0.86 -14.48 -7.13
N TYR A 108 -2.05 -13.93 -7.34
CA TYR A 108 -2.45 -12.63 -6.82
C TYR A 108 -2.94 -12.82 -5.39
N TYR A 109 -2.61 -11.88 -4.51
CA TYR A 109 -3.10 -11.82 -3.14
C TYR A 109 -3.82 -10.50 -2.94
N VAL A 110 -5.03 -10.51 -2.38
CA VAL A 110 -5.85 -9.32 -2.18
C VAL A 110 -6.43 -9.33 -0.78
N ASN A 111 -6.23 -8.25 -0.04
CA ASN A 111 -6.76 -8.14 1.32
C ASN A 111 -8.24 -7.79 1.36
N GLY A 112 -9.00 -8.52 2.16
CA GLY A 112 -10.37 -8.16 2.49
C GLY A 112 -10.43 -6.99 3.47
N TRP A 113 -10.79 -5.80 3.01
CA TRP A 113 -10.91 -4.63 3.90
C TRP A 113 -11.94 -4.87 5.02
N SER A 114 -13.14 -5.35 4.67
CA SER A 114 -14.22 -5.60 5.64
C SER A 114 -14.27 -7.05 6.15
N THR A 115 -13.35 -7.91 5.72
CA THR A 115 -13.34 -9.34 6.04
C THR A 115 -12.00 -9.74 6.59
N SER A 116 -11.94 -10.61 7.60
CA SER A 116 -10.66 -11.11 8.12
C SER A 116 -10.06 -12.20 7.22
N ALA A 117 -9.94 -11.93 5.91
CA ALA A 117 -9.51 -12.88 4.89
C ALA A 117 -8.54 -12.25 3.89
N ILE A 118 -7.51 -13.01 3.52
CA ILE A 118 -6.71 -12.78 2.31
C ILE A 118 -7.24 -13.70 1.24
N TYR A 119 -7.58 -13.13 0.08
CA TYR A 119 -8.01 -13.88 -1.08
C TYR A 119 -6.83 -14.06 -2.01
N HIS A 120 -6.68 -15.26 -2.58
CA HIS A 120 -5.61 -15.52 -3.53
C HIS A 120 -6.01 -16.46 -4.67
N GLY A 121 -5.27 -16.37 -5.77
CA GLY A 121 -5.45 -17.23 -6.93
C GLY A 121 -4.84 -16.64 -8.20
N THR A 122 -5.07 -17.30 -9.34
CA THR A 122 -4.46 -16.96 -10.64
C THR A 122 -5.35 -16.08 -11.53
N GLY A 123 -6.37 -15.45 -10.95
CA GLY A 123 -7.33 -14.59 -11.67
C GLY A 123 -8.47 -15.32 -12.40
N GLY A 124 -8.49 -16.66 -12.38
CA GLY A 124 -9.58 -17.50 -12.89
C GLY A 124 -10.46 -18.16 -11.81
N GLY A 125 -10.09 -17.97 -10.54
CA GLY A 125 -10.78 -18.51 -9.37
C GLY A 125 -10.04 -18.08 -8.10
N TRP A 126 -10.78 -17.78 -7.04
CA TRP A 126 -10.25 -17.28 -5.78
C TRP A 126 -10.50 -18.27 -4.66
N THR A 127 -9.49 -18.52 -3.83
CA THR A 127 -9.62 -19.14 -2.51
C THR A 127 -9.18 -18.15 -1.44
N SER A 128 -9.22 -18.52 -0.17
CA SER A 128 -8.83 -17.62 0.92
C SER A 128 -8.33 -18.33 2.16
N PHE A 129 -7.48 -17.64 2.92
CA PHE A 129 -7.12 -17.97 4.30
C PHE A 129 -7.44 -16.80 5.24
N THR A 130 -7.42 -17.05 6.55
CA THR A 130 -7.66 -16.02 7.58
C THR A 130 -6.57 -14.96 7.54
N ASN A 131 -6.95 -13.70 7.39
CA ASN A 131 -6.00 -12.59 7.45
C ASN A 131 -5.44 -12.43 8.88
N PRO A 132 -4.11 -12.62 9.09
CA PRO A 132 -3.50 -12.44 10.41
C PRO A 132 -3.54 -10.99 10.92
N ALA A 133 -3.61 -10.01 10.02
CA ALA A 133 -3.80 -8.59 10.34
C ALA A 133 -5.26 -8.24 10.68
N GLY A 134 -6.19 -9.19 10.54
CA GLY A 134 -7.62 -8.98 10.83
C GLY A 134 -8.35 -8.24 9.72
N THR A 135 -9.21 -7.28 10.10
CA THR A 135 -9.94 -6.40 9.17
C THR A 135 -9.21 -5.07 9.02
N ASN A 136 -9.61 -4.28 8.02
CA ASN A 136 -9.04 -2.96 7.68
C ASN A 136 -7.63 -3.01 7.10
N GLY A 137 -7.35 -4.08 6.33
CA GLY A 137 -6.18 -4.19 5.47
C GLY A 137 -6.10 -3.04 4.44
N ARG A 138 -4.88 -2.56 4.18
CA ARG A 138 -4.57 -1.45 3.27
C ARG A 138 -3.51 -1.86 2.27
N GLY A 139 -2.33 -1.23 2.28
CA GLY A 139 -1.24 -1.53 1.37
C GLY A 139 -0.71 -2.95 1.53
N MET A 140 -0.35 -3.60 0.42
CA MET A 140 0.28 -4.92 0.41
C MET A 140 1.53 -4.94 -0.47
N ALA A 141 2.47 -5.82 -0.15
CA ALA A 141 3.65 -6.08 -0.98
C ALA A 141 4.13 -7.53 -0.78
N PHE A 142 4.94 -8.04 -1.70
CA PHE A 142 5.68 -9.30 -1.51
C PHE A 142 7.17 -9.03 -1.59
N ASP A 143 7.92 -9.42 -0.57
CA ASP A 143 9.38 -9.17 -0.50
C ASP A 143 10.23 -10.29 -1.10
N GLY A 144 9.61 -11.28 -1.76
CA GLY A 144 10.27 -12.48 -2.25
C GLY A 144 10.19 -13.68 -1.29
N ALA A 145 9.75 -13.47 -0.05
CA ALA A 145 9.60 -14.54 0.94
C ALA A 145 8.26 -14.48 1.68
N GLN A 146 7.83 -13.28 2.08
CA GLN A 146 6.63 -13.04 2.87
C GLN A 146 5.77 -11.96 2.23
N LEU A 147 4.46 -12.10 2.43
CA LEU A 147 3.51 -11.03 2.23
C LEU A 147 3.67 -10.00 3.34
N TRP A 148 3.60 -8.75 2.93
CA TRP A 148 3.47 -7.59 3.79
C TRP A 148 2.07 -7.03 3.64
N GLU A 149 1.47 -6.66 4.77
CA GLU A 149 0.20 -5.95 4.78
C GLU A 149 0.23 -4.85 5.83
N SER A 150 -0.17 -3.64 5.45
CA SER A 150 -0.50 -2.60 6.41
C SER A 150 -1.96 -2.71 6.86
N ASN A 151 -2.18 -2.46 8.14
CA ASN A 151 -3.50 -2.31 8.72
C ASN A 151 -3.72 -0.83 9.04
N SER A 152 -4.90 -0.31 8.70
CA SER A 152 -5.29 1.10 8.83
C SER A 152 -4.85 1.77 10.13
N SER A 153 -4.93 1.07 11.27
CA SER A 153 -4.56 1.61 12.59
C SER A 153 -3.63 0.71 13.41
N ALA A 154 -3.26 -0.48 12.91
CA ALA A 154 -2.51 -1.48 13.68
C ALA A 154 -1.05 -1.65 13.22
N GLY A 155 -0.59 -0.90 12.23
CA GLY A 155 0.79 -0.94 11.74
C GLY A 155 0.96 -1.86 10.54
N ALA A 156 2.08 -2.59 10.47
CA ALA A 156 2.39 -3.53 9.41
C ALA A 156 2.43 -4.97 9.93
N TYR A 157 2.17 -5.93 9.05
CA TYR A 157 2.23 -7.36 9.33
C TYR A 157 3.05 -8.03 8.24
N THR A 158 3.82 -9.04 8.63
CA THR A 158 4.42 -10.00 7.69
C THR A 158 3.79 -11.35 7.91
N PHE A 159 3.62 -12.15 6.86
CA PHE A 159 3.15 -13.53 6.93
C PHE A 159 3.48 -14.29 5.65
N ASN A 160 3.52 -15.62 5.74
CA ASN A 160 3.71 -16.50 4.59
C ASN A 160 2.50 -16.44 3.65
N THR A 161 2.67 -16.90 2.41
CA THR A 161 1.60 -16.97 1.40
C THR A 161 0.44 -17.93 1.73
N ASP A 162 0.54 -18.68 2.82
CA ASP A 162 -0.54 -19.51 3.39
C ASP A 162 -1.17 -18.90 4.67
N GLY A 163 -0.77 -17.68 5.05
CA GLY A 163 -1.22 -16.97 6.25
C GLY A 163 -0.54 -17.39 7.55
N THR A 164 0.41 -18.34 7.51
CA THR A 164 1.17 -18.74 8.69
C THR A 164 2.37 -17.80 8.95
N GLY A 165 3.05 -17.98 10.08
CA GLY A 165 4.28 -17.24 10.38
C GLY A 165 4.08 -15.75 10.71
N ALA A 166 2.85 -15.33 10.98
CA ALA A 166 2.52 -13.92 11.09
C ALA A 166 3.29 -13.19 12.20
N LEU A 167 3.86 -12.03 11.86
CA LEU A 167 4.52 -11.13 12.79
C LEU A 167 3.94 -9.72 12.65
N ALA A 168 3.38 -9.20 13.74
CA ALA A 168 2.97 -7.80 13.84
C ALA A 168 4.19 -6.89 14.06
N CYS A 169 4.31 -5.88 13.22
CA CYS A 169 5.38 -4.90 13.24
C CYS A 169 4.78 -3.51 13.47
N ALA A 170 5.15 -2.89 14.60
CA ALA A 170 4.80 -1.49 14.83
C ALA A 170 5.45 -0.60 13.76
N LEU A 171 4.76 0.45 13.33
CA LEU A 171 5.29 1.53 12.50
C LEU A 171 5.51 2.77 13.38
N PRO A 172 6.70 2.96 13.98
CA PRO A 172 6.91 4.07 14.90
C PRO A 172 6.64 5.42 14.24
N GLY A 173 5.88 6.25 14.95
CA GLY A 173 5.56 7.62 14.51
C GLY A 173 4.36 7.76 13.58
N ILE A 174 3.69 6.66 13.22
CA ILE A 174 2.41 6.69 12.50
C ILE A 174 1.28 6.31 13.45
N ASN A 175 0.37 7.27 13.70
CA ASN A 175 -0.94 7.06 14.34
C ASN A 175 -2.09 7.54 13.41
N LEU A 176 -1.77 7.63 12.12
CA LEU A 176 -2.69 8.05 11.07
C LEU A 176 -3.23 6.81 10.37
N GLN A 177 -4.28 7.02 9.58
CA GLN A 177 -4.81 6.02 8.69
C GLN A 177 -3.77 5.69 7.60
N ILE A 178 -3.15 4.51 7.69
CA ILE A 178 -2.24 4.02 6.65
C ILE A 178 -3.02 3.75 5.37
N SER A 179 -2.43 4.02 4.21
CA SER A 179 -3.06 3.79 2.90
C SER A 179 -2.27 2.88 1.98
N GLY A 180 -0.95 3.04 1.92
CA GLY A 180 -0.06 2.28 1.04
C GLY A 180 1.20 1.85 1.78
N LEU A 181 1.76 0.72 1.36
CA LEU A 181 2.99 0.15 1.88
C LEU A 181 3.74 -0.52 0.73
N ALA A 182 4.99 -0.12 0.51
CA ALA A 182 5.90 -0.79 -0.40
C ALA A 182 7.14 -1.25 0.35
N THR A 183 7.62 -2.45 0.04
CA THR A 183 8.95 -2.92 0.42
C THR A 183 9.94 -2.61 -0.69
N PHE A 184 11.20 -2.37 -0.34
CA PHE A 184 12.26 -2.14 -1.32
C PHE A 184 13.58 -2.74 -0.82
N PRO A 185 14.50 -3.15 -1.71
CA PRO A 185 15.76 -3.75 -1.30
C PRO A 185 16.65 -2.74 -0.58
N LEU A 186 17.36 -3.21 0.44
CA LEU A 186 18.49 -2.50 1.05
C LEU A 186 19.78 -3.30 0.78
N PRO A 187 20.93 -2.63 0.66
CA PRO A 187 22.20 -3.27 0.26
C PRO A 187 22.85 -4.16 1.34
N THR A 188 22.10 -4.62 2.35
CA THR A 188 22.64 -5.29 3.54
C THR A 188 22.40 -6.80 3.55
N GLU A 189 23.38 -7.57 4.04
CA GLU A 189 23.50 -9.03 3.87
C GLU A 189 22.47 -9.91 4.63
N ASN A 190 21.63 -9.35 5.50
CA ASN A 190 20.76 -10.12 6.43
C ASN A 190 19.25 -9.98 6.13
N GLN A 191 18.82 -10.21 4.88
CA GLN A 191 17.43 -9.97 4.43
C GLN A 191 16.73 -8.73 5.05
N PRO A 192 17.34 -7.52 5.09
CA PRO A 192 16.66 -6.32 5.57
C PRO A 192 16.05 -5.63 4.36
N CYS A 193 14.75 -5.33 4.41
CA CYS A 193 14.10 -4.48 3.42
C CYS A 193 13.89 -3.08 3.99
N GLY A 194 13.78 -2.11 3.09
CA GLY A 194 13.23 -0.81 3.38
C GLY A 194 11.71 -0.88 3.28
N LEU A 195 11.04 0.01 4.01
CA LEU A 195 9.61 0.25 3.82
C LEU A 195 9.36 1.72 3.50
N MET A 196 8.49 1.94 2.54
CA MET A 196 7.87 3.23 2.27
C MET A 196 6.38 3.12 2.59
N VAL A 197 5.87 4.07 3.34
CA VAL A 197 4.47 4.08 3.82
C VAL A 197 3.83 5.43 3.50
N THR A 198 2.58 5.41 3.05
CA THR A 198 1.71 6.58 2.92
C THR A 198 0.56 6.53 3.92
N CYS A 199 0.09 7.71 4.31
CA CYS A 199 -1.13 7.85 5.09
C CYS A 199 -2.19 8.61 4.29
N TYR A 200 -3.45 8.22 4.49
CA TYR A 200 -4.57 8.48 3.60
C TYR A 200 -4.77 9.96 3.24
N ASN A 201 -4.82 10.83 4.25
CA ASN A 201 -5.02 12.28 4.09
C ASN A 201 -3.77 13.08 4.48
N GLN A 202 -2.58 12.47 4.35
CA GLN A 202 -1.32 13.08 4.76
C GLN A 202 -0.36 13.16 3.56
N PRO A 203 0.05 14.37 3.13
CA PRO A 203 0.93 14.55 1.98
C PRO A 203 2.40 14.32 2.36
N THR A 204 2.68 13.16 2.98
CA THR A 204 4.00 12.78 3.49
C THR A 204 4.26 11.31 3.21
N PHE A 205 5.48 11.01 2.76
CA PHE A 205 6.03 9.67 2.68
C PHE A 205 6.90 9.39 3.90
N TYR A 206 6.76 8.19 4.47
CA TYR A 206 7.49 7.75 5.64
C TYR A 206 8.40 6.58 5.27
N PHE A 207 9.66 6.63 5.70
CA PHE A 207 10.68 5.64 5.35
C PHE A 207 11.22 4.92 6.58
N TYR A 208 11.40 3.62 6.44
CA TYR A 208 11.86 2.74 7.51
C TYR A 208 12.83 1.69 7.00
N THR A 209 13.65 1.15 7.91
CA THR A 209 14.34 -0.14 7.72
C THR A 209 13.64 -1.23 8.51
N TYR A 210 13.58 -2.43 7.98
CA TYR A 210 13.24 -3.65 8.69
C TYR A 210 14.44 -4.60 8.75
N ASN A 211 14.69 -5.20 9.91
CA ASN A 211 15.86 -6.07 10.15
C ASN A 211 15.51 -7.56 10.34
N GLY A 212 14.32 -7.99 9.91
CA GLY A 212 13.81 -9.35 10.17
C GLY A 212 13.02 -9.49 11.48
N SER A 213 12.95 -8.44 12.31
CA SER A 213 12.20 -8.50 13.58
C SER A 213 11.53 -7.19 13.98
N SER A 214 12.10 -6.06 13.61
CA SER A 214 11.63 -4.73 14.03
C SER A 214 11.81 -3.71 12.92
N ILE A 215 10.89 -2.74 12.88
CA ILE A 215 10.91 -1.60 11.98
C ILE A 215 11.50 -0.38 12.70
N THR A 216 12.45 0.31 12.07
CA THR A 216 13.10 1.52 12.58
C THR A 216 12.92 2.68 11.61
N PRO A 217 12.46 3.87 12.05
CA PRO A 217 12.31 5.02 11.18
C PRO A 217 13.66 5.54 10.67
N ILE A 218 13.72 5.87 9.38
CA ILE A 218 14.87 6.49 8.74
C ILE A 218 14.60 7.99 8.51
N GLY A 219 13.38 8.34 8.10
CA GLY A 219 13.00 9.73 7.84
C GLY A 219 11.63 9.85 7.19
N SER A 220 11.27 11.09 6.86
CA SER A 220 10.08 11.39 6.08
C SER A 220 10.36 12.51 5.06
N ALA A 221 9.56 12.56 4.01
CA ALA A 221 9.61 13.62 3.00
C ALA A 221 8.19 13.98 2.53
N PRO A 222 7.93 15.25 2.20
CA PRO A 222 6.62 15.66 1.68
C PRO A 222 6.38 15.06 0.28
N CYS A 223 5.10 14.92 -0.10
CA CYS A 223 4.76 14.57 -1.48
C CYS A 223 5.30 15.63 -2.46
N PRO A 224 5.81 15.24 -3.64
CA PRO A 224 6.40 16.16 -4.62
C PRO A 224 5.36 17.03 -5.34
N THR A 225 4.07 16.81 -5.05
CA THR A 225 2.95 17.58 -5.60
C THR A 225 1.84 17.72 -4.56
N THR A 226 0.93 18.66 -4.80
CA THR A 226 -0.27 18.81 -3.96
C THR A 226 -1.21 17.65 -4.22
N VAL A 227 -1.64 16.99 -3.14
CA VAL A 227 -2.60 15.89 -3.19
C VAL A 227 -3.67 16.06 -2.13
N THR A 228 -4.86 15.53 -2.39
CA THR A 228 -5.90 15.42 -1.37
C THR A 228 -5.78 14.10 -0.61
N GLN A 229 -5.41 13.02 -1.30
CA GLN A 229 -5.29 11.69 -0.72
C GLN A 229 -4.12 10.92 -1.34
N SER A 230 -3.37 10.20 -0.50
CA SER A 230 -2.37 9.21 -0.90
C SER A 230 -2.98 7.82 -0.75
N LEU A 231 -2.84 6.96 -1.75
CA LEU A 231 -3.55 5.67 -1.81
C LEU A 231 -2.53 4.52 -1.80
N GLY A 232 -2.29 3.88 -2.94
CA GLY A 232 -1.40 2.73 -3.10
C GLY A 232 0.06 3.09 -3.33
N LEU A 233 0.93 2.12 -3.02
CA LEU A 233 2.37 2.20 -3.23
C LEU A 233 2.88 0.84 -3.71
N THR A 234 3.85 0.85 -4.61
CA THR A 234 4.65 -0.33 -4.96
C THR A 234 6.05 0.11 -5.39
N TYR A 235 6.99 -0.81 -5.41
CA TYR A 235 8.36 -0.58 -5.85
C TYR A 235 8.68 -1.51 -7.03
N SER A 236 9.37 -0.98 -8.03
CA SER A 236 9.87 -1.75 -9.17
C SER A 236 11.38 -1.96 -9.01
N GLN A 237 11.81 -3.21 -8.85
CA GLN A 237 13.25 -3.54 -8.82
C GLN A 237 13.91 -3.34 -10.19
N THR A 238 13.16 -3.55 -11.27
CA THR A 238 13.68 -3.42 -12.64
C THR A 238 13.88 -1.97 -13.07
N ARG A 239 13.12 -1.04 -12.49
CA ARG A 239 13.23 0.40 -12.75
C ARG A 239 13.99 1.15 -11.66
N ASP A 240 14.14 0.55 -10.49
CA ASP A 240 14.64 1.19 -9.27
C ASP A 240 13.83 2.44 -8.89
N THR A 241 12.51 2.36 -9.03
CA THR A 241 11.56 3.45 -8.81
C THR A 241 10.34 2.98 -8.03
N PHE A 242 9.63 3.92 -7.41
CA PHE A 242 8.35 3.66 -6.76
C PHE A 242 7.20 4.10 -7.65
N PHE A 243 6.07 3.40 -7.56
CA PHE A 243 4.81 3.88 -8.10
C PHE A 243 3.87 4.23 -6.95
N TRP A 244 3.12 5.31 -7.13
CA TRP A 244 2.24 5.87 -6.11
C TRP A 244 0.93 6.32 -6.75
N SER A 245 -0.20 5.85 -6.20
CA SER A 245 -1.51 6.31 -6.62
C SER A 245 -2.04 7.37 -5.64
N TYR A 246 -2.68 8.40 -6.19
CA TYR A 246 -3.15 9.53 -5.41
C TYR A 246 -4.35 10.23 -6.04
N VAL A 247 -5.01 11.08 -5.24
CA VAL A 247 -6.12 11.92 -5.69
C VAL A 247 -5.69 13.38 -5.71
N TYR A 248 -6.02 14.06 -6.82
CA TYR A 248 -5.90 15.50 -6.94
C TYR A 248 -7.06 16.06 -7.76
N GLY A 249 -7.71 17.11 -7.26
CA GLY A 249 -8.86 17.72 -7.95
C GLY A 249 -10.03 16.76 -8.18
N GLY A 250 -10.15 15.70 -7.39
CA GLY A 250 -11.16 14.65 -7.54
C GLY A 250 -10.87 13.59 -8.62
N ALA A 251 -9.71 13.66 -9.28
CA ALA A 251 -9.24 12.65 -10.22
C ALA A 251 -8.16 11.77 -9.60
N TYR A 252 -8.08 10.52 -10.07
CA TYR A 252 -7.07 9.54 -9.64
C TYR A 252 -5.88 9.55 -10.61
N TYR A 253 -4.69 9.51 -10.05
CA TYR A 253 -3.43 9.51 -10.78
C TYR A 253 -2.55 8.36 -10.28
N VAL A 254 -1.64 7.92 -11.12
CA VAL A 254 -0.47 7.14 -10.72
C VAL A 254 0.76 7.90 -11.18
N ALA A 255 1.75 8.03 -10.29
CA ALA A 255 3.04 8.63 -10.58
C ALA A 255 4.16 7.63 -10.34
N GLU A 256 5.19 7.73 -11.17
CA GLU A 256 6.48 7.10 -10.95
C GLU A 256 7.40 8.08 -10.24
N LEU A 257 8.07 7.61 -9.19
CA LEU A 257 8.87 8.39 -8.27
C LEU A 257 10.28 7.81 -8.21
N ASP A 258 11.26 8.67 -8.45
CA ASP A 258 12.66 8.43 -8.09
C ASP A 258 12.90 9.00 -6.69
N ILE A 259 13.59 8.23 -5.84
CA ILE A 259 13.83 8.58 -4.44
C ILE A 259 15.31 8.49 -4.16
N GLU A 260 15.94 9.63 -3.91
CA GLU A 260 17.33 9.68 -3.46
C GLU A 260 17.37 9.95 -1.95
N MET A 261 18.03 9.07 -1.19
CA MET A 261 18.31 9.25 0.23
C MET A 261 19.79 9.59 0.40
N GLY A 262 20.10 10.68 1.10
CA GLY A 262 21.44 11.26 1.18
C GLY A 262 22.40 10.48 2.07
N ALA A 263 23.69 10.77 1.89
CA ALA A 263 24.84 10.07 2.45
C ALA A 263 24.89 9.86 3.97
N ALA A 264 24.14 10.64 4.76
CA ALA A 264 24.07 10.45 6.21
C ALA A 264 23.04 9.38 6.63
N LEU A 265 22.04 9.12 5.77
CA LEU A 265 21.11 8.00 5.87
C LEU A 265 21.59 6.78 5.06
N GLU A 266 22.55 6.98 4.15
CA GLU A 266 23.36 5.93 3.56
C GLU A 266 24.25 5.30 4.65
N LYS A 267 23.79 4.22 5.25
CA LYS A 267 24.74 3.32 5.92
C LYS A 267 25.50 2.56 4.83
N ASP A 268 26.56 3.21 4.32
CA ASP A 268 27.56 2.71 3.35
C ASP A 268 27.04 1.69 2.34
N THR A 269 26.44 2.12 1.21
CA THR A 269 26.48 1.48 -0.15
C THR A 269 25.27 1.80 -1.05
N TRP A 270 25.08 3.06 -1.44
CA TRP A 270 24.29 3.40 -2.65
C TRP A 270 25.16 3.89 -3.82
N GLY A 271 26.36 4.41 -3.54
CA GLY A 271 27.28 4.93 -4.56
C GLY A 271 27.88 3.92 -5.55
N ASN A 272 27.73 2.60 -5.33
CA ASN A 272 28.37 1.59 -6.17
C ASN A 272 27.48 1.05 -7.31
N ILE A 273 26.18 1.36 -7.36
CA ILE A 273 25.29 0.84 -8.42
C ILE A 273 25.24 1.77 -9.64
N LYS A 274 25.43 3.10 -9.48
CA LYS A 274 25.50 4.03 -10.62
C LYS A 274 26.77 3.89 -11.49
N THR A 275 27.67 2.94 -11.19
CA THR A 275 28.91 2.71 -11.96
C THR A 275 29.03 1.33 -12.60
N GLN A 276 27.99 0.49 -12.52
CA GLN A 276 27.98 -0.82 -13.18
C GLN A 276 26.78 -0.99 -14.11
N PHE A 277 26.73 -0.14 -15.14
CA PHE A 277 26.16 -0.46 -16.45
C PHE A 277 27.06 0.13 -17.54
#